data_AF-A0A0C3C461-F1
#
_entry.id   AF-A0A0C3C461-F1
#
_cell.length_a   1.000
_cell.length_b   1.000
_cell.length_c   1.000
_cell.angle_alpha   90.00
_cell.angle_beta   90.00
_cell.angle_gamma   90.00
#
_symmetry.space_group_name_H-M   'P 1'
#
loop_
_entity.id
_entity.type
_entity.pdbx_description
1 polymer ?
#
loop_
_entity_poly.entity_id
_entity_poly.type
_entity_poly.pdbx_seq_one_letter_code
_entity_poly.pdbx_strand_id
1 'polypeptide(L)'
;MATDTVSHPELKISRQIGHLLWVSVIVSTCAFAFSMVTFGVFSLWVLHAAYGFTLAHNITLLVLSAKEKKKAPEERSGSLKATSKKASIICTWILVPFWLAAVAMVLAITIIFSQDRFEGPYFYIVPWIEFSFAVLEVGVMGFLGVQCVRERRRIIGLGDTAKWYQLGNFNLEGGQG
;
A
#
# COMPACT_ATOMS: atom_id res chain seq x y z
N MET A 1 10.19 43.48 4.71
CA MET A 1 11.11 42.32 4.61
C MET A 1 10.24 41.08 4.63
N ALA A 2 9.78 40.64 3.45
CA ALA A 2 8.94 39.47 3.32
C ALA A 2 9.84 38.24 3.24
N THR A 3 9.75 37.36 4.24
CA THR A 3 10.36 36.04 4.17
C THR A 3 9.57 35.24 3.12
N ASP A 4 10.10 35.19 1.91
CA ASP A 4 9.60 34.30 0.86
C ASP A 4 9.70 32.86 1.38
N THR A 5 8.56 32.34 1.80
CA THR A 5 8.38 30.95 2.18
C THR A 5 8.39 30.15 0.89
N VAL A 6 9.59 29.86 0.37
CA VAL A 6 9.81 28.92 -0.72
C VAL A 6 9.28 27.57 -0.27
N SER A 7 8.00 27.31 -0.56
CA SER A 7 7.36 26.05 -0.23
C SER A 7 7.97 24.99 -1.13
N HIS A 8 8.99 24.29 -0.63
CA HIS A 8 9.66 23.23 -1.37
C HIS A 8 8.61 22.21 -1.84
N PRO A 9 8.51 21.92 -3.15
CA PRO A 9 7.50 21.01 -3.71
C PRO A 9 7.55 19.60 -3.07
N GLU A 10 8.69 19.25 -2.48
CA GLU A 10 8.93 18.00 -1.75
C GLU A 10 8.05 17.81 -0.51
N LEU A 11 7.68 18.90 0.17
CA LEU A 11 6.82 18.84 1.37
C LEU A 11 5.38 18.44 1.02
N LYS A 12 4.86 18.87 -0.14
CA LYS A 12 3.49 18.58 -0.57
C LYS A 12 3.30 17.08 -0.84
N ILE A 13 4.28 16.45 -1.50
CA ILE A 13 4.23 15.02 -1.84
C ILE A 13 4.31 14.15 -0.59
N SER A 14 5.22 14.47 0.34
CA SER A 14 5.35 13.71 1.59
C SER A 14 4.06 13.76 2.42
N ARG A 15 3.38 14.91 2.44
CA ARG A 15 2.09 15.05 3.13
C ARG A 15 0.98 14.24 2.45
N GLN A 16 0.93 14.23 1.12
CA GLN A 16 -0.01 13.42 0.36
C GLN A 16 0.19 11.92 0.63
N ILE A 17 1.43 11.43 0.58
CA ILE A 17 1.76 10.03 0.88
C ILE A 17 1.35 9.68 2.32
N GLY A 18 1.66 10.54 3.29
CA GLY A 18 1.28 10.33 4.68
C GLY A 18 -0.24 10.23 4.87
N HIS A 19 -1.02 11.09 4.21
CA HIS A 19 -2.48 11.03 4.26
C HIS A 19 -3.01 9.75 3.60
N LEU A 20 -2.45 9.37 2.46
CA LEU A 20 -2.84 8.15 1.75
C LEU A 20 -2.58 6.90 2.57
N LEU A 21 -1.44 6.86 3.27
CA LEU A 21 -1.06 5.74 4.12
C LEU A 21 -2.01 5.63 5.32
N TRP A 22 -2.41 6.76 5.90
CA TRP A 22 -3.39 6.80 6.98
C TRP A 22 -4.78 6.33 6.53
N VAL A 23 -5.23 6.81 5.36
CA VAL A 23 -6.50 6.35 4.76
C VAL A 23 -6.46 4.86 4.47
N SER A 24 -5.37 4.36 3.89
CA SER A 24 -5.17 2.93 3.66
C SER A 24 -5.27 2.12 4.95
N VAL A 25 -4.64 2.57 6.03
CA VAL A 25 -4.70 1.86 7.33
C VAL A 25 -6.11 1.83 7.90
N ILE A 26 -6.86 2.94 7.84
CA ILE A 26 -8.28 2.94 8.26
C ILE A 26 -9.06 1.94 7.42
N VAL A 27 -8.96 2.03 6.09
CA VAL A 27 -9.70 1.18 5.15
C VAL A 27 -9.39 -0.30 5.41
N SER A 28 -8.11 -0.67 5.51
CA SER A 28 -7.68 -2.04 5.79
C SER A 28 -8.16 -2.52 7.16
N THR A 29 -8.18 -1.65 8.17
CA THR A 29 -8.66 -2.00 9.52
C THR A 29 -10.17 -2.23 9.52
N CYS A 30 -10.95 -1.37 8.85
CA CYS A 30 -12.39 -1.54 8.71
C CYS A 30 -12.73 -2.80 7.92
N ALA A 31 -12.02 -3.06 6.82
CA ALA A 31 -12.20 -4.25 6.01
C ALA A 31 -11.81 -5.52 6.78
N PHE A 32 -10.71 -5.50 7.53
CA PHE A 32 -10.32 -6.60 8.41
C PHE A 32 -11.33 -6.87 9.53
N ALA A 33 -11.84 -5.81 10.18
CA ALA A 33 -12.86 -5.94 11.20
C ALA A 33 -14.17 -6.53 10.64
N PHE A 34 -14.58 -6.07 9.46
CA PHE A 34 -15.74 -6.63 8.75
C PHE A 34 -15.52 -8.11 8.40
N SER A 35 -14.36 -8.45 7.85
CA SER A 35 -13.95 -9.83 7.54
C SER A 35 -13.97 -10.72 8.79
N MET A 36 -13.54 -10.21 9.94
CA MET A 36 -13.57 -10.93 11.21
C MET A 36 -15.00 -11.19 11.71
N VAL A 37 -15.97 -10.32 11.40
CA VAL A 37 -17.38 -10.54 11.75
C VAL A 37 -18.01 -11.57 10.81
N THR A 38 -17.61 -11.60 9.54
CA THR A 38 -18.03 -12.63 8.57
C THR A 38 -17.24 -13.94 8.71
N PHE A 39 -16.25 -13.97 9.61
CA PHE A 39 -15.44 -15.14 9.91
C PHE A 39 -16.32 -16.30 10.40
N GLY A 40 -16.20 -17.44 9.72
CA GLY A 40 -16.96 -18.65 10.01
C GLY A 40 -18.12 -18.93 9.07
N VAL A 41 -18.64 -17.93 8.33
CA VAL A 41 -19.72 -18.15 7.35
C VAL A 41 -19.16 -18.56 5.99
N PHE A 42 -18.12 -17.88 5.51
CA PHE A 42 -17.48 -18.15 4.21
C PHE A 42 -16.02 -18.60 4.31
N SER A 43 -15.45 -18.66 5.52
CA SER A 43 -14.13 -19.22 5.89
C SER A 43 -13.03 -19.15 4.80
N LEU A 44 -12.87 -17.99 4.16
CA LEU A 44 -11.74 -17.74 3.26
C LEU A 44 -10.56 -17.27 4.09
N TRP A 45 -9.84 -18.23 4.68
CA TRP A 45 -8.59 -17.99 5.41
C TRP A 45 -7.58 -17.17 4.61
N VAL A 46 -7.62 -17.29 3.28
CA VAL A 46 -6.76 -16.53 2.37
C VAL A 46 -7.06 -15.02 2.43
N LEU A 47 -8.33 -14.62 2.52
CA LEU A 47 -8.69 -13.20 2.62
C LEU A 47 -8.15 -12.59 3.93
N HIS A 48 -8.31 -13.34 5.03
CA HIS A 48 -7.83 -12.94 6.36
C HIS A 48 -6.31 -12.83 6.39
N ALA A 49 -5.61 -13.80 5.80
CA ALA A 49 -4.17 -13.73 5.64
C ALA A 49 -3.76 -12.50 4.80
N ALA A 50 -4.45 -12.23 3.68
CA ALA A 50 -4.18 -11.07 2.83
C ALA A 50 -4.32 -9.75 3.60
N TYR A 51 -5.41 -9.58 4.35
CA TYR A 51 -5.61 -8.43 5.21
C TYR A 51 -4.55 -8.33 6.30
N GLY A 52 -4.21 -9.43 6.97
CA GLY A 52 -3.19 -9.45 8.02
C GLY A 52 -1.81 -9.03 7.51
N PHE A 53 -1.37 -9.59 6.38
CA PHE A 53 -0.10 -9.22 5.75
C PHE A 53 -0.10 -7.77 5.27
N THR A 54 -1.20 -7.32 4.67
CA THR A 54 -1.40 -5.93 4.21
C THR A 54 -1.31 -4.96 5.38
N LEU A 55 -2.00 -5.24 6.47
CA LEU A 55 -2.01 -4.41 7.66
C LEU A 55 -0.60 -4.36 8.30
N ALA A 56 0.07 -5.50 8.43
CA ALA A 56 1.44 -5.57 8.94
C ALA A 56 2.41 -4.75 8.08
N HIS A 57 2.30 -4.84 6.74
CA HIS A 57 3.08 -4.04 5.80
C HIS A 57 2.82 -2.54 5.97
N ASN A 58 1.55 -2.13 6.01
CA ASN A 58 1.15 -0.73 6.17
C ASN A 58 1.60 -0.15 7.52
N ILE A 59 1.45 -0.90 8.62
CA ILE A 59 1.95 -0.52 9.95
C ILE A 59 3.47 -0.37 9.92
N THR A 60 4.18 -1.31 9.29
CA THR A 60 5.65 -1.24 9.17
C THR A 60 6.06 0.04 8.44
N LEU A 61 5.37 0.41 7.36
CA LEU A 61 5.63 1.66 6.65
C LEU A 61 5.30 2.89 7.48
N LEU A 62 4.20 2.89 8.25
CA LEU A 62 3.89 3.96 9.20
C LEU A 62 4.99 4.14 10.23
N VAL A 63 5.43 3.04 10.87
CA VAL A 63 6.45 3.06 11.92
C VAL A 63 7.77 3.57 11.36
N LEU A 64 8.18 3.10 10.19
CA LEU A 64 9.40 3.56 9.53
C LEU A 64 9.30 5.04 9.14
N SER A 65 8.16 5.47 8.59
CA SER A 65 7.91 6.88 8.25
C SER A 65 7.91 7.77 9.50
N ALA A 66 7.34 7.31 10.62
CA ALA A 66 7.33 8.03 11.89
C ALA A 66 8.74 8.14 12.50
N LYS A 67 9.54 7.08 12.41
CA LYS A 67 10.94 7.09 12.85
C LYS A 67 11.76 8.10 12.06
N GLU A 68 11.56 8.20 10.75
CA GLU A 68 12.26 9.18 9.90
C GLU A 68 11.89 10.63 10.24
N LYS A 69 10.61 10.87 10.58
CA LYS A 69 10.15 12.19 11.05
C LYS A 69 10.73 12.61 12.40
N LYS A 70 11.31 11.70 13.18
CA LYS A 70 11.99 12.02 14.45
C LYS A 70 13.50 12.26 14.29
N LYS A 71 14.11 11.87 13.17
CA LYS A 71 15.53 12.13 12.91
C LYS A 71 15.81 13.61 12.70
N ALA A 72 16.98 14.07 13.15
CA ALA A 72 17.46 15.43 12.98
C ALA A 72 17.60 15.80 11.48
N PRO A 73 17.46 17.08 11.10
CA PRO A 73 17.55 17.52 9.70
C PRO A 73 18.86 17.13 9.02
N GLU A 74 19.97 17.13 9.76
CA GLU A 74 21.31 16.78 9.26
C GLU A 74 21.43 15.31 8.87
N GLU A 75 20.75 14.40 9.58
CA GLU A 75 20.71 12.97 9.21
C GLU A 75 19.71 12.66 8.08
N ARG A 76 18.82 13.60 7.75
CA ARG A 76 17.83 13.42 6.67
C ARG A 76 18.40 13.69 5.29
N SER A 77 19.40 14.54 5.17
CA SER A 77 19.97 14.92 3.86
C SER A 77 20.59 13.74 3.11
N GLY A 78 21.07 12.71 3.83
CA GLY A 78 21.65 11.50 3.24
C GLY A 78 20.79 10.24 3.27
N SER A 79 19.61 10.27 3.91
CA SER A 79 18.79 9.08 4.11
C SER A 79 17.57 9.05 3.19
N LEU A 80 17.54 8.07 2.28
CA LEU A 80 16.36 7.78 1.46
C LEU A 80 15.15 7.47 2.36
N LYS A 81 14.02 8.13 2.10
CA LYS A 81 12.74 7.86 2.78
C LYS A 81 12.41 6.37 2.76
N ALA A 82 11.82 5.87 3.83
CA ALA A 82 11.51 4.46 4.05
C ALA A 82 10.58 3.91 2.98
N THR A 83 9.67 4.75 2.47
CA THR A 83 8.77 4.46 1.34
C THR A 83 9.52 4.19 0.04
N SER A 84 10.73 4.75 -0.11
CA SER A 84 11.59 4.57 -1.28
C SER A 84 12.53 3.37 -1.17
N LYS A 85 12.52 2.61 -0.06
CA LYS A 85 13.35 1.41 0.07
C LYS A 85 12.85 0.33 -0.90
N LYS A 86 13.78 -0.31 -1.62
CA LYS A 86 13.47 -1.38 -2.59
C LYS A 86 12.58 -2.46 -2.00
N ALA A 87 12.85 -2.87 -0.76
CA ALA A 87 12.09 -3.90 -0.06
C ALA A 87 10.59 -3.54 0.06
N SER A 88 10.26 -2.29 0.36
CA SER A 88 8.86 -1.84 0.45
C SER A 88 8.16 -1.90 -0.90
N ILE A 89 8.84 -1.45 -1.97
CA ILE A 89 8.30 -1.49 -3.34
C ILE A 89 8.05 -2.95 -3.76
N ILE A 90 9.03 -3.83 -3.55
CA ILE A 90 8.94 -5.25 -3.90
C ILE A 90 7.79 -5.91 -3.12
N CYS A 91 7.70 -5.67 -1.81
CA CYS A 91 6.63 -6.21 -0.97
C CYS A 91 5.24 -5.76 -1.47
N THR A 92 5.09 -4.48 -1.81
CA THR A 92 3.83 -3.94 -2.35
C THR A 92 3.46 -4.62 -3.67
N TRP A 93 4.42 -4.82 -4.57
CA TRP A 93 4.18 -5.51 -5.84
C TRP A 93 3.89 -7.01 -5.69
N ILE A 94 4.33 -7.66 -4.61
CA ILE A 94 3.96 -9.05 -4.28
C ILE A 94 2.56 -9.11 -3.68
N LEU A 95 2.16 -8.11 -2.88
CA LEU A 95 0.83 -8.02 -2.29
C LEU A 95 -0.27 -7.82 -3.35
N VAL A 96 -0.01 -7.08 -4.42
CA VAL A 96 -0.99 -6.84 -5.50
C VAL A 96 -1.51 -8.15 -6.14
N PRO A 97 -0.67 -9.07 -6.67
CA PRO A 97 -1.16 -10.32 -7.25
C PRO A 97 -1.80 -11.23 -6.19
N PHE A 98 -1.37 -11.15 -4.93
CA PHE A 98 -2.02 -11.87 -3.83
C PHE A 98 -3.47 -11.40 -3.64
N TRP A 99 -3.70 -10.09 -3.66
CA TRP A 99 -5.05 -9.52 -3.64
C TRP A 99 -5.85 -9.84 -4.89
N LEU A 100 -5.25 -9.83 -6.07
CA LEU A 100 -5.93 -10.23 -7.31
C LEU A 100 -6.39 -11.70 -7.25
N ALA A 101 -5.55 -12.59 -6.71
CA ALA A 101 -5.92 -13.99 -6.48
C ALA A 101 -7.07 -14.12 -5.48
N ALA A 102 -7.05 -13.32 -4.40
CA ALA A 102 -8.13 -13.25 -3.43
C ALA A 102 -9.46 -12.79 -4.06
N VAL A 103 -9.43 -11.72 -4.87
CA VAL A 103 -10.59 -11.22 -5.62
C VAL A 103 -11.13 -12.28 -6.57
N ALA A 104 -10.26 -12.92 -7.35
CA ALA A 104 -10.66 -13.96 -8.30
C ALA A 104 -11.32 -15.16 -7.61
N MET A 105 -10.80 -15.56 -6.44
CA MET A 105 -11.36 -16.63 -5.65
C MET A 105 -12.72 -16.27 -5.04
N VAL A 106 -12.88 -15.06 -4.45
CA VAL A 106 -14.17 -14.58 -3.95
C VAL A 106 -15.20 -14.55 -5.08
N LEU A 107 -14.80 -14.07 -6.26
CA LEU A 107 -15.67 -14.03 -7.43
C LEU A 107 -16.09 -15.44 -7.88
N ALA A 108 -15.14 -16.38 -7.96
CA ALA A 108 -15.43 -17.77 -8.33
C ALA A 108 -16.40 -18.43 -7.35
N ILE A 109 -16.18 -18.24 -6.05
CA ILE A 109 -17.08 -18.73 -4.99
C ILE A 109 -18.45 -18.10 -5.13
N THR A 110 -18.53 -16.78 -5.30
CA THR A 110 -19.81 -16.06 -5.48
C THR A 110 -20.59 -16.60 -6.68
N ILE A 111 -19.93 -16.89 -7.80
CA ILE A 111 -20.56 -17.47 -8.99
C ILE A 111 -21.09 -18.87 -8.69
N ILE A 112 -20.30 -19.74 -8.06
CA ILE A 112 -20.70 -21.12 -7.72
C ILE A 112 -21.92 -21.09 -6.78
N PHE A 113 -21.85 -20.32 -5.70
CA PHE A 113 -22.95 -20.20 -4.73
C PHE A 113 -24.19 -19.48 -5.29
N SER A 114 -24.04 -18.67 -6.36
CA SER A 114 -25.21 -18.05 -7.01
C SER A 114 -26.04 -19.03 -7.84
N GLN A 115 -25.46 -20.17 -8.24
CA GLN A 115 -26.18 -21.21 -8.99
C GLN A 115 -27.01 -22.10 -8.07
N ASP A 116 -26.48 -22.42 -6.89
CA ASP A 116 -27.21 -23.09 -5.83
C ASP A 116 -28.14 -22.07 -5.19
N ARG A 117 -29.46 -22.17 -5.42
CA ARG A 117 -30.47 -21.24 -4.87
C ARG A 117 -30.55 -21.34 -3.34
N PHE A 118 -29.54 -20.84 -2.62
CA PHE A 118 -29.55 -20.74 -1.18
C PHE A 118 -30.54 -19.65 -0.76
N GLU A 119 -31.51 -20.03 0.08
CA GLU A 119 -32.72 -19.23 0.39
C GLU A 119 -32.48 -18.03 1.34
N GLY A 120 -31.23 -17.71 1.66
CA GLY A 120 -30.90 -16.63 2.61
C GLY A 120 -30.43 -15.34 1.91
N PRO A 121 -31.09 -14.18 2.09
CA PRO A 121 -30.64 -12.91 1.50
C PRO A 121 -29.22 -12.51 1.96
N TYR A 122 -28.80 -12.97 3.14
CA TYR A 122 -27.45 -12.74 3.68
C TYR A 122 -26.33 -13.37 2.84
N PHE A 123 -26.56 -14.56 2.27
CA PHE A 123 -25.54 -15.26 1.48
C PHE A 123 -25.27 -14.57 0.14
N TYR A 124 -26.23 -13.77 -0.35
CA TYR A 124 -26.06 -12.99 -1.56
C TYR A 124 -25.28 -11.70 -1.33
N ILE A 125 -25.56 -10.97 -0.25
CA ILE A 125 -25.02 -9.62 -0.03
C ILE A 125 -23.57 -9.64 0.47
N VAL A 126 -23.23 -10.56 1.37
CA VAL A 126 -21.91 -10.60 2.03
C VAL A 126 -20.75 -10.73 1.03
N PRO A 127 -20.78 -11.65 0.04
CA PRO A 127 -19.69 -11.79 -0.93
C PRO A 127 -19.47 -10.53 -1.79
N TRP A 128 -20.54 -9.79 -2.14
CA TRP A 128 -20.41 -8.53 -2.89
C TRP A 128 -19.74 -7.42 -2.08
N ILE A 129 -20.02 -7.37 -0.77
CA ILE A 129 -19.34 -6.42 0.13
C ILE A 129 -17.87 -6.79 0.26
N GLU A 130 -17.55 -8.07 0.50
CA GLU A 130 -16.16 -8.55 0.58
C GLU A 130 -15.39 -8.32 -0.73
N PHE A 131 -16.03 -8.56 -1.87
CA PHE A 131 -15.47 -8.27 -3.19
C PHE A 131 -15.15 -6.78 -3.35
N SER A 132 -16.06 -5.90 -2.93
CA SER A 132 -15.86 -4.44 -3.01
C SER A 132 -14.66 -3.99 -2.17
N PHE A 133 -14.51 -4.52 -0.95
CA PHE A 133 -13.34 -4.24 -0.11
C PHE A 133 -12.04 -4.78 -0.73
N ALA A 134 -12.06 -6.00 -1.26
CA ALA A 134 -10.88 -6.59 -1.89
C ALA A 134 -10.44 -5.79 -3.14
N VAL A 135 -11.37 -5.33 -3.97
CA VAL A 135 -11.08 -4.45 -5.13
C VAL A 135 -10.52 -3.11 -4.68
N LEU A 136 -11.09 -2.52 -3.63
CA LEU A 136 -10.60 -1.27 -3.04
C LEU A 136 -9.15 -1.42 -2.57
N GLU A 137 -8.82 -2.52 -1.87
CA GLU A 137 -7.45 -2.82 -1.42
C GLU A 137 -6.46 -3.01 -2.57
N VAL A 138 -6.85 -3.70 -3.64
CA VAL A 138 -6.04 -3.78 -4.88
C VAL A 138 -5.71 -2.37 -5.39
N GLY A 139 -6.73 -1.51 -5.46
CA GLY A 139 -6.58 -0.12 -5.92
C GLY A 139 -5.65 0.69 -5.03
N VAL A 140 -5.83 0.59 -3.70
CA VAL A 140 -4.99 1.29 -2.72
C VAL A 140 -3.55 0.82 -2.79
N MET A 141 -3.29 -0.49 -2.82
CA MET A 141 -1.95 -1.06 -2.93
C MET A 141 -1.27 -0.73 -4.24
N GLY A 142 -2.00 -0.82 -5.36
CA GLY A 142 -1.50 -0.43 -6.68
C GLY A 142 -1.11 1.05 -6.70
N PHE A 143 -1.98 1.91 -6.17
CA PHE A 143 -1.70 3.35 -6.10
C PHE A 143 -0.52 3.67 -5.19
N LEU A 144 -0.42 3.05 -4.01
CA LEU A 144 0.73 3.18 -3.10
C LEU A 144 2.02 2.74 -3.81
N GLY A 145 2.00 1.59 -4.49
CA GLY A 145 3.14 1.08 -5.26
C GLY A 145 3.60 2.08 -6.33
N VAL A 146 2.67 2.65 -7.09
CA VAL A 146 2.96 3.70 -8.09
C VAL A 146 3.54 4.95 -7.44
N GLN A 147 2.99 5.41 -6.33
CA GLN A 147 3.51 6.60 -5.63
C GLN A 147 4.92 6.36 -5.07
N CYS A 148 5.19 5.19 -4.47
CA CYS A 148 6.53 4.82 -4.01
C CYS A 148 7.55 4.79 -5.15
N VAL A 149 7.17 4.27 -6.33
CA VAL A 149 8.02 4.29 -7.52
C VAL A 149 8.23 5.72 -8.03
N ARG A 150 7.18 6.55 -8.09
CA ARG A 150 7.27 7.95 -8.50
C ARG A 150 8.16 8.77 -7.57
N GLU A 151 8.04 8.59 -6.26
CA GLU A 151 8.89 9.25 -5.26
C GLU A 151 10.35 8.86 -5.46
N ARG A 152 10.63 7.56 -5.64
CA ARG A 152 11.98 7.07 -5.88
C ARG A 152 12.61 7.62 -7.17
N ARG A 153 11.83 7.70 -8.27
CA ARG A 153 12.31 8.29 -9.53
C ARG A 153 12.69 9.76 -9.37
N ARG A 154 11.87 10.53 -8.63
CA ARG A 154 12.16 11.95 -8.36
C ARG A 154 13.44 12.16 -7.57
N ILE A 155 13.66 11.37 -6.51
CA ILE A 155 14.87 11.50 -5.67
C ILE A 155 16.14 11.22 -6.47
N ILE A 156 16.08 10.27 -7.40
CA ILE A 156 17.22 9.86 -8.20
C ILE A 156 17.52 10.84 -9.35
N GLY A 157 16.63 11.81 -9.63
CA GLY A 157 16.81 12.77 -10.72
C GLY A 157 16.81 12.14 -12.12
N LEU A 158 16.57 10.83 -12.21
CA LEU A 158 16.37 10.15 -13.47
C LEU A 158 14.96 10.52 -13.97
N GLY A 159 14.90 11.22 -15.10
CA GLY A 159 13.63 11.58 -15.77
C GLY A 159 12.72 10.37 -16.01
N ASP A 160 11.48 10.62 -16.44
CA ASP A 160 10.41 9.61 -16.54
C ASP A 160 10.75 8.35 -17.37
N THR A 161 11.82 8.38 -18.15
CA THR A 161 12.31 7.30 -19.03
C THR A 161 13.19 6.25 -18.37
N ALA A 162 13.55 6.40 -17.09
CA ALA A 162 14.46 5.47 -16.42
C ALA A 162 13.86 4.10 -16.09
N LYS A 163 14.63 3.05 -16.40
CA LYS A 163 14.20 1.66 -16.20
C LYS A 163 14.39 1.20 -14.76
N TRP A 164 13.43 0.41 -14.25
CA TRP A 164 13.33 0.07 -12.82
C TRP A 164 14.57 -0.64 -12.24
N TYR A 165 15.30 -1.41 -13.05
CA TYR A 165 16.51 -2.12 -12.64
C TYR A 165 17.72 -1.18 -12.47
N GLN A 166 17.74 -0.02 -13.12
CA GLN A 166 18.81 0.98 -12.98
C GLN A 166 18.75 1.72 -11.65
N LEU A 167 17.60 1.71 -10.97
CA LEU A 167 17.44 2.28 -9.64
C LEU A 167 18.26 1.49 -8.58
N GLY A 168 18.81 0.32 -8.96
CA GLY A 168 19.52 -0.63 -8.10
C GLY A 168 20.85 -0.15 -7.51
N ASN A 169 21.67 0.57 -8.28
CA ASN A 169 23.10 0.72 -7.99
C ASN A 169 23.50 2.09 -7.42
N PHE A 170 22.62 2.78 -6.69
CA PHE A 170 23.05 3.97 -5.94
C PHE A 170 23.90 3.55 -4.74
N ASN A 171 25.19 3.37 -4.95
CA ASN A 171 26.19 3.46 -3.89
C ASN A 171 26.33 4.94 -3.52
N LEU A 172 26.15 5.27 -2.24
CA LEU A 172 26.41 6.59 -1.68
C LEU A 172 27.92 6.94 -1.64
N GLU A 173 28.78 6.11 -2.24
CA GLU A 173 30.24 6.21 -2.14
C GLU A 173 30.85 7.35 -2.99
N GLY A 174 30.05 8.08 -3.77
CA GLY A 174 30.55 9.17 -4.63
C GLY A 174 30.65 10.56 -3.98
N GLY A 175 30.44 10.70 -2.67
CA GLY A 175 30.27 11.99 -1.99
C GLY A 175 31.45 12.49 -1.15
N GLN A 176 32.65 11.95 -1.33
CA GLN A 176 33.89 12.49 -0.71
C GLN A 176 34.94 12.70 -1.80
N GLY A 177 34.86 13.85 -2.46
CA GLY A 177 35.85 14.35 -3.41
C GLY A 177 35.85 15.87 -3.38
#